data_AF-A0A0V8RW79-F1
#
_entry.id   AF-A0A0V8RW79-F1
#
_cell.length_a   1.000
_cell.length_b   1.000
_cell.length_c   1.000
_cell.angle_alpha   90.00
_cell.angle_beta   90.00
_cell.angle_gamma   90.00
#
_symmetry.space_group_name_H-M   'P 1'
#
loop_
_entity.id
_entity.type
_entity.pdbx_description
1 polymer ?
#
loop_
_entity_poly.entity_id
_entity_poly.type
_entity_poly.pdbx_seq_one_letter_code
_entity_poly.pdbx_strand_id
1 'polypeptide(L)'
;MGFRLRAELLGLCAQLEALSNSLERYRASYSAKLSELKERPGTEGMKATLSRVLDELEAVADVVNRIRSLACSGEPGLQTLVRAYHIADQAYYKMVAGHGASVPASIRSAFYEIYRTLKSIAL
;
A
#
# COMPACT_ATOMS: atom_id res chain seq x y z
N MET A 1 27.87 0.55 5.07
CA MET A 1 26.65 1.08 4.42
C MET A 1 26.87 2.57 4.16
N GLY A 2 26.82 3.05 2.91
CA GLY A 2 27.09 4.47 2.60
C GLY A 2 25.96 5.39 3.08
N PHE A 3 26.29 6.66 3.38
CA PHE A 3 25.32 7.68 3.85
C PHE A 3 24.08 7.80 2.94
N ARG A 4 24.28 7.71 1.61
CA ARG A 4 23.21 7.75 0.61
C ARG A 4 22.16 6.64 0.80
N LEU A 5 22.60 5.40 0.93
CA LEU A 5 21.71 4.25 1.11
C LEU A 5 20.92 4.36 2.42
N ARG A 6 21.54 4.87 3.49
CA ARG A 6 20.86 5.11 4.76
C ARG A 6 19.78 6.19 4.63
N ALA A 7 20.04 7.26 3.89
CA ALA A 7 19.05 8.30 3.60
C ALA A 7 17.90 7.79 2.73
N GLU A 8 18.19 6.99 1.70
CA GLU A 8 17.17 6.36 0.84
C GLU A 8 16.28 5.40 1.63
N LEU A 9 16.84 4.61 2.55
CA LEU A 9 16.06 3.73 3.44
C LEU A 9 15.18 4.51 4.42
N LEU A 10 15.70 5.58 5.03
CA LEU A 10 14.90 6.45 5.89
C LEU A 10 13.74 7.09 5.12
N GLY A 11 14.01 7.57 3.90
CA GLY A 11 12.98 8.10 3.00
C GLY A 11 11.91 7.07 2.65
N LEU A 12 12.33 5.84 2.30
CA LEU A 12 11.43 4.71 2.06
C LEU A 12 10.53 4.42 3.28
N CYS A 13 11.10 4.41 4.48
CA CYS A 13 10.33 4.15 5.71
C CYS A 13 9.30 5.24 5.99
N ALA A 14 9.65 6.51 5.76
CA ALA A 14 8.70 7.61 5.86
C ALA A 14 7.58 7.50 4.81
N GLN A 15 7.90 7.10 3.57
CA GLN A 15 6.90 6.86 2.53
C GLN A 15 5.93 5.72 2.91
N LEU A 16 6.44 4.62 3.44
CA LEU A 16 5.65 3.48 3.91
C LEU A 16 4.71 3.88 5.05
N GLU A 17 5.21 4.63 6.04
CA GLU A 17 4.40 5.14 7.15
C GLU A 17 3.30 6.09 6.68
N ALA A 18 3.64 7.04 5.81
CA ALA A 18 2.67 7.96 5.23
C ALA A 18 1.57 7.22 4.42
N LEU A 19 1.94 6.15 3.72
CA LEU A 19 0.99 5.32 3.00
C LEU A 19 0.10 4.52 3.96
N SER A 20 0.65 3.89 5.00
CA SER A 20 -0.14 3.21 6.04
C SER A 20 -1.18 4.13 6.65
N ASN A 21 -0.79 5.34 7.05
CA ASN A 21 -1.70 6.34 7.62
C ASN A 21 -2.78 6.78 6.61
N SER A 22 -2.47 6.79 5.32
CA SER A 22 -3.44 7.11 4.26
C SER A 22 -4.44 5.97 4.05
N LEU A 23 -3.97 4.72 4.06
CA LEU A 23 -4.83 3.53 3.96
C LEU A 23 -5.82 3.46 5.13
N GLU A 24 -5.36 3.72 6.36
CA GLU A 24 -6.24 3.76 7.54
C GLU A 24 -7.34 4.83 7.41
N ARG A 25 -6.98 6.04 6.93
CA ARG A 25 -7.95 7.11 6.68
C ARG A 25 -8.99 6.73 5.64
N TYR A 26 -8.58 6.12 4.52
CA TYR A 26 -9.52 5.63 3.51
C TYR A 26 -10.41 4.52 4.05
N ARG A 27 -9.83 3.55 4.77
CA ARG A 27 -10.58 2.45 5.39
C ARG A 27 -11.62 2.98 6.36
N ALA A 28 -11.26 3.91 7.24
CA ALA A 28 -12.20 4.55 8.17
C ALA A 28 -13.34 5.27 7.43
N SER A 29 -13.00 6.07 6.42
CA SER A 29 -13.98 6.81 5.62
C SER A 29 -14.96 5.89 4.88
N TYR A 30 -14.47 4.85 4.21
CA TYR A 30 -15.32 3.91 3.48
C TYR A 30 -16.12 3.00 4.40
N SER A 31 -15.57 2.62 5.56
CA SER A 31 -16.30 1.84 6.57
C SER A 31 -17.46 2.64 7.17
N ALA A 32 -17.25 3.93 7.45
CA ALA A 32 -18.31 4.83 7.90
C ALA A 32 -19.43 4.94 6.86
N LYS A 33 -19.07 5.21 5.59
CA LYS A 33 -20.03 5.25 4.47
C LYS A 33 -20.79 3.95 4.29
N LEU A 34 -20.12 2.81 4.41
CA LEU A 34 -20.77 1.51 4.30
C LEU A 34 -21.77 1.30 5.44
N SER A 35 -21.43 1.71 6.66
CA SER A 35 -22.34 1.67 7.81
C SER A 35 -23.59 2.53 7.59
N GLU A 36 -23.44 3.74 7.09
CA GLU A 36 -24.56 4.64 6.77
C GLU A 36 -25.49 4.05 5.69
N LEU A 37 -24.95 3.28 4.75
CA LEU A 37 -25.71 2.67 3.66
C LEU A 37 -26.44 1.39 4.09
N LYS A 38 -25.97 0.67 5.12
CA LYS A 38 -26.57 -0.60 5.57
C LYS A 38 -28.07 -0.48 5.85
N GLU A 39 -28.52 0.65 6.36
CA GLU A 39 -29.91 0.93 6.72
C GLU A 39 -30.77 1.45 5.55
N ARG A 40 -30.16 1.76 4.40
CA ARG A 40 -30.86 2.40 3.27
C ARG A 40 -31.29 1.38 2.21
N PRO A 41 -32.60 1.25 1.90
CA PRO A 41 -33.07 0.39 0.83
C PRO A 41 -32.58 0.90 -0.55
N GLY A 42 -32.36 -0.02 -1.50
CA GLY A 42 -31.95 0.30 -2.87
C GLY A 42 -30.46 0.59 -3.08
N THR A 43 -29.61 0.40 -2.06
CA THR A 43 -28.17 0.76 -2.12
C THR A 43 -27.23 -0.45 -2.28
N GLU A 44 -27.75 -1.64 -2.60
CA GLU A 44 -26.97 -2.89 -2.64
C GLU A 44 -25.75 -2.86 -3.57
N GLY A 45 -25.88 -2.26 -4.76
CA GLY A 45 -24.73 -2.10 -5.67
C GLY A 45 -23.62 -1.22 -5.09
N MET A 46 -23.99 -0.18 -4.33
CA MET A 46 -23.04 0.72 -3.69
C MET A 46 -22.37 0.06 -2.47
N LYS A 47 -23.13 -0.73 -1.70
CA LYS A 47 -22.59 -1.56 -0.61
C LYS A 47 -21.55 -2.55 -1.15
N ALA A 48 -21.89 -3.29 -2.21
CA ALA A 48 -20.98 -4.25 -2.83
C ALA A 48 -19.70 -3.57 -3.35
N THR A 49 -19.83 -2.39 -3.96
CA THR A 49 -18.68 -1.60 -4.44
C THR A 49 -17.78 -1.17 -3.28
N LEU A 50 -18.36 -0.62 -2.20
CA LEU A 50 -17.59 -0.18 -1.03
C LEU A 50 -16.92 -1.35 -0.31
N SER A 51 -17.60 -2.48 -0.15
CA SER A 51 -16.99 -3.69 0.42
C SER A 51 -15.78 -4.13 -0.39
N ARG A 52 -15.90 -4.17 -1.72
CA ARG A 52 -14.77 -4.50 -2.60
C ARG A 52 -13.61 -3.51 -2.45
N VAL A 53 -13.89 -2.21 -2.38
CA VAL A 53 -12.85 -1.19 -2.16
C VAL A 53 -12.14 -1.41 -0.81
N LEU A 54 -12.89 -1.74 0.24
CA LEU A 54 -12.32 -2.03 1.56
C LEU A 54 -11.41 -3.27 1.54
N ASP A 55 -11.84 -4.35 0.87
CA ASP A 55 -11.04 -5.57 0.73
C ASP A 55 -9.72 -5.29 -0.03
N GLU A 56 -9.79 -4.48 -1.09
CA GLU A 56 -8.60 -4.09 -1.85
C GLU A 56 -7.67 -3.17 -1.03
N LEU A 57 -8.21 -2.25 -0.24
CA LEU A 57 -7.40 -1.41 0.66
C LEU A 57 -6.70 -2.24 1.74
N GLU A 58 -7.38 -3.25 2.30
CA GLU A 58 -6.77 -4.17 3.28
C GLU A 58 -5.63 -4.97 2.66
N ALA A 59 -5.83 -5.50 1.45
CA ALA A 59 -4.78 -6.21 0.73
C ALA A 59 -3.55 -5.33 0.47
N VAL A 60 -3.75 -4.04 0.15
CA VAL A 60 -2.64 -3.08 0.01
C VAL A 60 -1.96 -2.82 1.35
N ALA A 61 -2.74 -2.67 2.44
CA ALA A 61 -2.20 -2.47 3.79
C ALA A 61 -1.32 -3.64 4.24
N ASP A 62 -1.73 -4.88 4.00
CA ASP A 62 -0.95 -6.08 4.30
C ASP A 62 0.39 -6.09 3.56
N VAL A 63 0.38 -5.73 2.27
CA VAL A 63 1.61 -5.61 1.46
C VAL A 63 2.52 -4.53 2.02
N VAL A 64 1.99 -3.35 2.32
CA VAL A 64 2.76 -2.22 2.88
C VAL A 64 3.39 -2.60 4.22
N ASN A 65 2.63 -3.24 5.11
CA ASN A 65 3.12 -3.72 6.40
C ASN A 65 4.24 -4.75 6.25
N ARG A 66 4.10 -5.66 5.27
CA ARG A 66 5.13 -6.66 4.96
C ARG A 66 6.40 -6.04 4.38
N ILE A 67 6.28 -5.03 3.52
CA ILE A 67 7.45 -4.29 3.00
C ILE A 67 8.13 -3.54 4.15
N ARG A 68 7.35 -2.85 5.00
CA ARG A 68 7.86 -2.11 6.16
C ARG A 68 8.61 -3.01 7.13
N SER A 69 8.10 -4.20 7.45
CA SER A 69 8.78 -5.12 8.35
C SER A 69 10.13 -5.61 7.80
N LEU A 70 10.26 -5.69 6.47
CA LEU A 70 11.51 -6.06 5.80
C LEU A 70 12.50 -4.88 5.69
N ALA A 71 12.01 -3.69 5.33
CA ALA A 71 12.86 -2.56 4.98
C ALA A 71 13.15 -1.58 6.15
N CYS A 72 12.35 -1.61 7.21
CA CYS A 72 12.40 -0.62 8.30
C CYS A 72 12.69 -1.23 9.68
N SER A 73 13.04 -2.53 9.75
CA SER A 73 13.47 -3.17 10.99
C SER A 73 15.00 -3.26 11.04
N GLY A 74 15.59 -2.64 12.06
CA GLY A 74 17.03 -2.68 12.30
C GLY A 74 17.86 -2.20 11.10
N GLU A 75 18.86 -2.98 10.72
CA GLU A 75 19.70 -2.75 9.54
C GLU A 75 19.41 -3.82 8.48
N PRO A 76 18.53 -3.54 7.50
CA PRO A 76 18.15 -4.53 6.50
C PRO A 76 19.31 -4.84 5.56
N GLY A 77 19.64 -6.13 5.44
CA GLY A 77 20.59 -6.61 4.44
C GLY A 77 20.03 -6.54 3.01
N LEU A 78 20.92 -6.58 2.00
CA LEU A 78 20.55 -6.51 0.59
C LEU A 78 19.51 -7.56 0.18
N GLN A 79 19.64 -8.80 0.65
CA GLN A 79 18.69 -9.89 0.36
C GLN A 79 17.26 -9.54 0.83
N THR A 80 17.14 -8.89 1.99
CA THR A 80 15.87 -8.45 2.55
C THR A 80 15.24 -7.35 1.69
N LEU A 81 16.06 -6.42 1.18
CA LEU A 81 15.62 -5.33 0.32
C LEU A 81 15.19 -5.84 -1.06
N VAL A 82 15.91 -6.80 -1.65
CA VAL A 82 15.52 -7.48 -2.89
C VAL A 82 14.19 -8.22 -2.71
N ARG A 83 13.98 -8.88 -1.57
CA ARG A 83 12.70 -9.52 -1.25
C ARG A 83 11.56 -8.51 -1.14
N ALA A 84 11.79 -7.36 -0.49
CA ALA A 84 10.82 -6.28 -0.39
C ALA A 84 10.46 -5.71 -1.77
N TYR A 85 11.46 -5.53 -2.64
CA TYR A 85 11.27 -5.13 -4.04
C TYR A 85 10.37 -6.12 -4.79
N HIS A 86 10.63 -7.43 -4.72
CA HIS A 86 9.80 -8.42 -5.43
C HIS A 86 8.35 -8.45 -4.93
N ILE A 87 8.13 -8.25 -3.63
CA ILE A 87 6.78 -8.11 -3.07
C ILE A 87 6.09 -6.88 -3.66
N ALA A 88 6.80 -5.74 -3.72
CA ALA A 88 6.27 -4.50 -4.29
C ALA A 88 5.97 -4.64 -5.79
N ASP A 89 6.85 -5.27 -6.56
CA ASP A 89 6.69 -5.49 -8.01
C ASP A 89 5.45 -6.32 -8.33
N GLN A 90 5.27 -7.46 -7.64
CA GLN A 90 4.09 -8.31 -7.80
C GLN A 90 2.79 -7.61 -7.41
N ALA A 91 2.82 -6.83 -6.31
CA ALA A 91 1.66 -6.08 -5.85
C ALA A 91 1.30 -4.93 -6.80
N TYR A 92 2.29 -4.20 -7.30
CA TYR A 92 2.09 -3.10 -8.26
C TYR A 92 1.47 -3.62 -9.55
N TYR A 93 1.99 -4.73 -10.09
CA TYR A 93 1.39 -5.37 -11.27
C TYR A 93 -0.09 -5.69 -11.06
N LYS A 94 -0.46 -6.25 -9.89
CA LYS A 94 -1.86 -6.52 -9.55
C LYS A 94 -2.69 -5.24 -9.44
N MET A 95 -2.19 -4.20 -8.79
CA MET A 95 -2.90 -2.93 -8.64
C MET A 95 -3.11 -2.15 -9.95
N VAL A 96 -2.24 -2.34 -10.96
CA VAL A 96 -2.30 -1.57 -12.21
C VAL A 96 -2.89 -2.39 -13.36
N ALA A 97 -2.55 -3.67 -13.49
CA ALA A 97 -3.04 -4.54 -14.56
C ALA A 97 -4.28 -5.36 -14.17
N GLY A 98 -4.51 -5.59 -12.87
CA GLY A 98 -5.58 -6.47 -12.38
C GLY A 98 -6.65 -5.72 -11.59
N HIS A 99 -7.70 -5.25 -12.26
CA HIS A 99 -8.92 -4.74 -11.59
C HIS A 99 -8.76 -3.59 -10.59
N GLY A 100 -7.59 -2.96 -10.44
CA GLY A 100 -7.32 -1.92 -9.43
C GLY A 100 -8.00 -0.56 -9.67
N ALA A 101 -9.10 -0.52 -10.43
CA ALA A 101 -9.96 0.65 -10.54
C ALA A 101 -10.60 1.04 -9.19
N SER A 102 -10.71 0.09 -8.26
CA SER A 102 -11.27 0.29 -6.93
C SER A 102 -10.27 0.87 -5.92
N VAL A 103 -8.96 0.79 -6.17
CA VAL A 103 -7.94 1.43 -5.33
C VAL A 103 -7.83 2.92 -5.69
N PRO A 104 -7.96 3.84 -4.71
CA PRO A 104 -7.80 5.27 -4.95
C PRO A 104 -6.49 5.60 -5.68
N ALA A 105 -6.55 6.52 -6.65
CA ALA A 105 -5.38 6.91 -7.44
C ALA A 105 -4.22 7.41 -6.59
N SER A 106 -4.51 8.13 -5.49
CA SER A 106 -3.51 8.58 -4.51
C SER A 106 -2.72 7.43 -3.89
N ILE A 107 -3.40 6.34 -3.52
CA ILE A 107 -2.77 5.13 -2.97
C ILE A 107 -1.91 4.44 -4.02
N ARG A 108 -2.42 4.30 -5.26
CA ARG A 108 -1.65 3.71 -6.37
C ARG A 108 -0.37 4.51 -6.67
N SER A 109 -0.47 5.84 -6.73
CA SER A 109 0.70 6.70 -6.96
C SER A 109 1.71 6.63 -5.82
N ALA A 110 1.26 6.68 -4.55
CA ALA A 110 2.14 6.55 -3.40
C ALA A 110 2.86 5.18 -3.37
N PHE A 111 2.14 4.11 -3.68
CA PHE A 111 2.72 2.77 -3.78
C PHE A 111 3.73 2.66 -4.92
N TYR A 112 3.48 3.31 -6.07
CA TYR A 112 4.42 3.34 -7.18
C TYR A 112 5.75 4.00 -6.79
N GLU A 113 5.73 5.10 -6.04
CA GLU A 113 6.97 5.72 -5.56
C GLU A 113 7.75 4.80 -4.62
N ILE A 114 7.06 4.06 -3.74
CA ILE A 114 7.71 3.04 -2.88
C ILE A 114 8.36 1.95 -3.73
N TYR A 115 7.64 1.43 -4.73
CA TYR A 115 8.18 0.47 -5.70
C TYR A 115 9.44 1.02 -6.39
N ARG A 116 9.40 2.27 -6.86
CA ARG A 116 10.50 2.91 -7.56
C ARG A 116 11.73 3.07 -6.67
N THR A 117 11.53 3.49 -5.42
CA THR A 117 12.60 3.61 -4.41
C THR A 117 13.20 2.25 -4.09
N LEU A 118 12.38 1.21 -3.88
CA LEU A 118 12.86 -0.15 -3.66
C LEU A 118 13.67 -0.67 -4.85
N LYS A 119 13.22 -0.39 -6.07
CA LYS A 119 13.92 -0.75 -7.30
C LYS A 119 15.31 -0.12 -7.36
N SER A 120 15.44 1.18 -7.06
CA SER A 120 16.74 1.87 -7.09
C SER A 120 17.70 1.44 -5.99
N ILE A 121 17.18 0.90 -4.89
CA ILE A 121 18.00 0.40 -3.77
C ILE A 121 18.45 -1.05 -4.05
N ALA A 122 17.58 -1.86 -4.67
CA ALA A 122 17.80 -3.29 -4.85
C ALA A 122 18.51 -3.67 -6.17
N LEU A 123 18.46 -2.79 -7.19
CA LEU A 123 19.04 -2.97 -8.53
C LEU A 123 19.94 -1.80 -8.88
#